data_AF-A0A9X7XQV6-F1
#
_entry.id   AF-A0A9X7XQV6-F1
#
_cell.length_a   1.000
_cell.length_b   1.000
_cell.length_c   1.000
_cell.angle_alpha   90.00
_cell.angle_beta   90.00
_cell.angle_gamma   90.00
#
_symmetry.space_group_name_H-M   'P 1'
#
loop_
_entity.id
_entity.type
_entity.pdbx_description
1 polymer ?
#
loop_
_entity_poly.entity_id
_entity_poly.type
_entity_poly.pdbx_seq_one_letter_code
_entity_poly.pdbx_strand_id
1 'polypeptide(L)' 'MKWGQIVTMSAFACILFTFEWPRLSRLPGRDKVSFITLLFTGWVLSLLDLPNLPGPTTLINAIFKPLGQFLE' A
#
# COMPACT_ATOMS: atom_id res chain seq x y z
N MET A 1 -14.16 -8.27 -0.09
CA MET A 1 -13.17 -8.73 0.91
C MET A 1 -11.93 -9.21 0.18
N LYS A 2 -10.98 -8.32 -0.12
CA LYS A 2 -9.82 -8.56 -1.02
C LYS A 2 -8.69 -9.36 -0.33
N TRP A 3 -9.04 -10.37 0.46
CA TRP A 3 -8.06 -11.16 1.23
C TRP A 3 -7.09 -11.92 0.33
N GLY A 4 -7.53 -12.38 -0.84
CA GLY A 4 -6.66 -13.05 -1.81
C GLY A 4 -5.52 -12.16 -2.33
N GLN A 5 -5.78 -10.87 -2.55
CA GLN A 5 -4.75 -9.92 -2.97
C GLN A 5 -3.74 -9.68 -1.85
N ILE A 6 -4.21 -9.52 -0.61
CA ILE A 6 -3.34 -9.32 0.57
C ILE A 6 -2.43 -10.53 0.79
N VAL A 7 -2.98 -11.74 0.71
CA VAL A 7 -2.21 -12.99 0.87
C VAL A 7 -1.17 -13.13 -0.25
N THR A 8 -1.56 -12.85 -1.49
CA THR A 8 -0.65 -12.95 -2.64
C THR A 8 0.49 -11.94 -2.54
N MET A 9 0.18 -10.69 -2.20
CA MET A 9 1.21 -9.65 -2.07
C MET A 9 2.15 -9.91 -0.89
N SER A 10 1.63 -10.43 0.22
CA SER A 10 2.45 -10.81 1.37
C SER A 10 3.37 -11.99 1.05
N ALA A 11 2.88 -12.99 0.31
CA ALA A 11 3.71 -14.10 -0.16
C ALA A 11 4.84 -13.61 -1.09
N PHE A 12 4.55 -12.70 -2.03
CA PHE A 12 5.57 -12.07 -2.88
C PHE A 12 6.59 -11.27 -2.07
N ALA A 13 6.16 -10.51 -1.08
CA ALA A 13 7.05 -9.77 -0.20
C ALA A 13 7.97 -10.71 0.59
N CYS A 14 7.45 -11.83 1.12
CA CYS A 14 8.25 -12.85 1.80
C CYS A 14 9.27 -13.52 0.87
N ILE A 15 8.89 -13.82 -0.38
CA ILE A 15 9.80 -14.40 -1.39
C ILE A 15 10.92 -13.41 -1.72
N LEU A 16 10.57 -12.16 -2.04
CA LEU A 16 11.56 -11.10 -2.29
C LEU A 16 12.50 -10.92 -1.10
N PHE A 17 11.95 -10.92 0.11
CA PHE A 17 12.74 -10.78 1.33
C PHE A 17 13.70 -11.95 1.51
N THR A 18 13.26 -13.20 1.38
CA THR A 18 14.14 -14.38 1.52
C THR A 18 15.19 -14.49 0.43
N PHE A 19 14.87 -14.07 -0.80
CA PHE A 19 15.83 -14.09 -1.92
C PHE A 19 16.88 -12.99 -1.80
N GLU A 20 16.47 -11.77 -1.41
CA GLU A 20 17.37 -10.63 -1.31
C GLU A 20 18.12 -10.60 0.04
N TRP A 21 17.64 -11.25 1.11
CA TRP A 21 18.30 -11.33 2.43
C TRP A 21 19.77 -11.79 2.40
N PRO A 22 20.15 -12.90 1.72
CA PRO A 22 21.55 -13.31 1.62
C PRO A 22 22.39 -12.31 0.81
N ARG A 23 21.78 -11.55 -0.10
CA ARG A 23 22.45 -10.52 -0.89
C ARG A 23 22.64 -9.23 -0.09
N LEU A 24 21.60 -8.80 0.64
CA LEU A 24 21.62 -7.68 1.57
C LEU A 24 22.62 -7.87 2.71
N SER A 25 22.79 -9.10 3.19
CA SER A 25 23.79 -9.43 4.22
C SER A 25 25.23 -9.15 3.75
N ARG A 26 25.48 -9.06 2.45
CA ARG A 26 26.79 -8.74 1.86
C ARG A 26 26.96 -7.27 1.50
N LEU A 27 25.89 -6.48 1.59
CA LEU A 27 25.85 -5.07 1.19
C LEU A 27 25.94 -4.15 2.41
N PRO A 28 26.47 -2.93 2.24
CA PRO A 28 26.52 -1.93 3.31
C PRO A 28 25.11 -1.57 3.80
N GLY A 29 24.98 -1.24 5.10
CA GLY A 29 23.67 -1.04 5.76
C GLY A 29 22.75 0.01 5.13
N ARG A 30 23.26 0.90 4.27
CA ARG A 30 22.47 1.86 3.47
C ARG A 30 21.56 1.18 2.45
N ASP A 31 22.07 0.13 1.78
CA ASP A 31 21.30 -0.58 0.76
C ASP A 31 20.19 -1.43 1.39
N LYS A 32 20.41 -1.86 2.64
CA LYS A 32 19.39 -2.53 3.45
C LYS A 32 18.19 -1.64 3.74
N VAL A 33 18.45 -0.37 4.04
CA VAL A 33 17.37 0.62 4.24
C VAL A 33 16.62 0.81 2.94
N SER A 34 17.31 1.09 1.81
CA SER A 34 16.68 1.29 0.52
C SER A 34 15.75 0.15 0.09
N PHE A 35 16.17 -1.11 0.29
CA PHE A 35 15.34 -2.27 -0.01
C PHE A 35 14.07 -2.32 0.86
N ILE A 36 14.20 -2.09 2.16
CA ILE A 36 13.07 -2.08 3.09
C ILE A 36 12.09 -0.97 2.72
N THR A 37 12.57 0.25 2.43
CA THR A 37 11.69 1.37 2.07
C THR A 37 10.96 1.10 0.75
N LEU A 38 11.62 0.51 -0.24
CA LEU A 38 11.01 0.19 -1.53
C LEU A 38 9.94 -0.91 -1.37
N LEU A 39 10.26 -1.97 -0.63
CA LEU A 39 9.35 -3.08 -0.35
C LEU A 39 8.13 -2.60 0.43
N PHE A 40 8.34 -1.77 1.44
CA PHE A 40 7.26 -1.19 2.24
C PHE A 40 6.36 -0.29 1.40
N THR A 41 6.94 0.56 0.56
CA THR A 41 6.20 1.45 -0.35
C THR A 41 5.34 0.64 -1.32
N GLY A 42 5.91 -0.38 -1.97
CA GLY A 42 5.17 -1.26 -2.87
C GLY A 42 4.04 -2.04 -2.17
N TRP A 43 4.28 -2.48 -0.93
CA TRP A 43 3.27 -3.19 -0.14
C TRP A 43 2.11 -2.27 0.26
N VAL A 44 2.40 -1.04 0.72
CA VAL A 44 1.38 -0.03 1.04
C VAL A 44 0.59 0.35 -0.23
N LEU A 45 1.26 0.55 -1.37
CA LEU A 45 0.59 0.85 -2.63
C LEU A 45 -0.33 -0.29 -3.08
N SER A 46 0.04 -1.54 -2.83
CA SER A 46 -0.83 -2.68 -3.14
C SER A 46 -2.10 -2.74 -2.30
N LEU A 47 -2.05 -2.22 -1.09
CA LEU A 47 -3.22 -2.15 -0.20
C LEU A 47 -4.15 -1.00 -0.61
N LEU A 48 -3.61 0.03 -1.26
CA LEU A 48 -4.39 1.11 -1.85
C LEU A 48 -5.10 0.61 -3.11
N ASP A 49 -6.42 0.65 -3.08
CA ASP A 49 -7.28 0.23 -4.18
C ASP A 49 -7.34 1.31 -5.27
N LEU A 50 -6.18 1.62 -5.88
CA LEU A 50 -6.00 2.69 -6.88
C LEU A 50 -7.09 2.75 -7.96
N PRO A 51 -7.52 1.63 -8.58
CA PRO A 51 -8.55 1.67 -9.61
C PRO A 51 -9.96 1.96 -9.08
N ASN A 52 -10.23 1.77 -7.79
CA ASN A 52 -11.51 2.09 -7.14
C ASN A 52 -11.40 3.29 -6.20
N LEU A 53 -10.33 4.09 -6.30
CA LEU A 53 -10.21 5.30 -5.50
C LEU A 53 -11.43 6.19 -5.80
N PRO A 54 -12.26 6.49 -4.80
CA PRO A 54 -13.39 7.36 -4.99
C PRO A 54 -12.85 8.71 -5.48
N GLY A 55 -13.28 9.12 -6.68
CA GLY A 55 -12.80 10.35 -7.30
C GLY A 55 -13.04 11.58 -6.41
N PRO A 56 -12.42 12.73 -6.72
CA PRO A 56 -12.55 13.96 -5.91
C PRO A 56 -14.01 14.36 -5.66
N THR A 57 -14.91 14.03 -6.59
CA THR A 57 -16.36 14.20 -6.48
C THR A 57 -17.00 13.40 -5.32
N THR A 58 -16.48 12.23 -5.00
CA THR A 58 -16.96 11.41 -3.88
C THR A 58 -16.51 12.00 -2.54
N LEU A 59 -15.30 12.58 -2.49
CA LEU A 59 -14.81 13.32 -1.32
C LEU A 59 -15.68 14.55 -1.05
N ILE A 60 -15.99 15.32 -2.11
CA ILE A 60 -16.90 16.46 -2.05
C ILE A 60 -18.28 15.99 -1.55
N ASN A 61 -18.84 14.93 -2.12
CA ASN A 61 -20.11 14.39 -1.65
C ASN A 61 -20.05 13.91 -0.20
N ALA A 62 -18.96 13.30 0.27
CA ALA A 62 -18.83 12.87 1.67
C ALA A 62 -18.80 14.05 2.65
N ILE A 63 -18.21 15.18 2.26
CA ILE A 63 -18.13 16.40 3.08
C ILE A 63 -19.45 17.18 3.04
N PHE A 64 -20.05 17.31 1.85
CA PHE A 64 -21.23 18.16 1.63
C PHE A 64 -22.57 17.46 1.87
N LYS A 65 -22.64 16.13 1.80
CA LYS A 65 -23.86 15.36 2.12
C LYS A 65 -24.36 15.55 3.56
N PRO A 66 -23.52 15.49 4.62
CA PRO A 66 -23.99 15.76 5.97
C PRO A 66 -24.41 17.23 6.13
N LEU A 67 -23.70 18.17 5.50
CA LEU A 67 -24.06 19.61 5.54
C LEU A 67 -25.43 19.89 4.90
N GLY A 68 -25.78 19.19 3.81
CA GLY A 68 -27.11 19.28 3.20
C GLY A 68 -28.24 18.86 4.13
N GLN A 69 -28.04 17.81 4.94
CA GLN A 69 -29.02 17.35 5.91
C GLN A 69 -29.20 18.27 7.13
N PHE A 70 -28.23 19.15 7.40
CA PHE A 70 -28.34 20.15 8.47
C PHE A 70 -28.95 21.48 8.02
N LEU A 71 -29.08 21.69 6.70
CA LEU A 71 -29.58 22.95 6.12
C LEU A 71 -31.03 22.84 5.62
N GLU A 72 -31.61 21.64 5.61
CA GLU A 72 -33.05 21.36 5.38
C GLU A 72 -33.86 21.38 6.68
#